data_AF-A0A8B6EAN9-F1
#
_entry.id   AF-A0A8B6EAN9-F1
#
_cell.length_a   1.000
_cell.length_b   1.000
_cell.length_c   1.000
_cell.angle_alpha   90.00
_cell.angle_beta   90.00
_cell.angle_gamma   90.00
#
_symmetry.space_group_name_H-M   'P 1'
#
loop_
_entity.id
_entity.type
_entity.pdbx_description
1 polymer ?
#
loop_
_entity_poly.entity_id
_entity_poly.type
_entity_poly.pdbx_seq_one_letter_code
_entity_poly.pdbx_strand_id
1 'polypeptide(L)'
;MMLPVIRGAPNIASFLPEGTFITTSDFTSPKQLAAFLAKIGSSEDKYTSYLRKKHLYSVTNWAFNFKTATCDFCTRIKNEKL
;
A
#
# COMPACT_ATOMS: atom_id res chain seq x y z
N MET A 1 -4.01 -12.47 -2.50
CA MET A 1 -3.66 -11.14 -1.95
C MET A 1 -4.95 -10.34 -1.75
N MET A 2 -5.07 -9.57 -0.65
CA MET A 2 -6.33 -8.89 -0.26
C MET A 2 -6.31 -7.37 -0.50
N LEU A 3 -7.46 -6.80 -0.86
CA LEU A 3 -7.70 -5.35 -0.95
C LEU A 3 -8.25 -4.81 0.39
N PRO A 4 -7.51 -3.92 1.10
CA PRO A 4 -7.98 -3.40 2.39
C PRO A 4 -9.16 -2.43 2.26
N VAL A 5 -10.15 -2.60 3.15
CA VAL A 5 -11.25 -1.66 3.37
C VAL A 5 -11.07 -1.04 4.76
N ILE A 6 -10.88 0.27 4.82
CA ILE A 6 -10.40 0.98 6.02
C ILE A 6 -11.49 1.91 6.55
N ARG A 7 -11.74 1.82 7.86
CA ARG A 7 -12.64 2.71 8.62
C ARG A 7 -11.90 3.35 9.78
N GLY A 8 -12.12 4.64 10.02
CA GLY A 8 -11.61 5.35 11.19
C GLY A 8 -10.24 6.04 11.01
N ALA A 9 -9.65 6.00 9.82
CA ALA A 9 -8.41 6.71 9.49
C ALA A 9 -8.69 7.84 8.48
N PRO A 10 -9.10 9.04 8.92
CA PRO A 10 -9.52 10.13 8.03
C PRO A 10 -8.41 10.66 7.12
N ASN A 11 -7.15 10.56 7.54
CA ASN A 11 -5.97 10.98 6.77
C ASN A 11 -5.21 9.80 6.13
N ILE A 12 -5.86 8.65 5.92
CA ILE A 12 -5.20 7.47 5.36
C ILE A 12 -4.58 7.71 3.98
N ALA A 13 -5.18 8.60 3.18
CA ALA A 13 -4.68 9.00 1.87
C ALA A 13 -3.31 9.71 1.93
N SER A 14 -2.91 10.25 3.08
CA SER A 14 -1.58 10.83 3.29
C SER A 14 -0.49 9.76 3.50
N PHE A 15 -0.87 8.51 3.80
CA PHE A 15 0.05 7.42 4.08
C PHE A 15 0.03 6.33 3.01
N LEU A 16 -1.13 6.08 2.41
CA LEU A 16 -1.31 5.03 1.42
C LEU A 16 -1.61 5.65 0.04
N PRO A 17 -0.96 5.15 -1.03
CA PRO A 17 -1.26 5.61 -2.39
C PRO A 17 -2.71 5.30 -2.79
N GLU A 18 -3.34 6.21 -3.51
CA GLU A 18 -4.69 6.02 -4.04
C GLU A 18 -4.78 4.75 -4.91
N GLY A 19 -5.91 4.04 -4.81
CA GLY A 19 -6.12 2.80 -5.56
C GLY A 19 -5.37 1.59 -5.01
N THR A 20 -4.84 1.68 -3.78
CA THR A 20 -4.28 0.52 -3.05
C THR A 20 -5.17 0.09 -1.86
N PHE A 21 -6.18 0.90 -1.55
CA PHE A 21 -7.15 0.69 -0.48
C PHE A 21 -8.51 1.29 -0.87
N ILE A 22 -9.54 0.95 -0.09
CA ILE A 22 -10.86 1.59 -0.12
C ILE A 22 -11.09 2.18 1.27
N THR A 23 -11.39 3.47 1.38
CA THR A 23 -11.80 4.07 2.66
C THR A 23 -13.32 4.15 2.73
N THR A 24 -13.88 3.85 3.90
CA THR A 24 -15.33 3.98 4.10
C THR A 24 -15.78 5.44 4.09
N SER A 25 -14.86 6.39 4.31
CA SER A 25 -15.16 7.82 4.33
C SER A 25 -15.60 8.38 2.97
N ASP A 26 -15.30 7.69 1.87
CA ASP A 26 -15.71 8.09 0.52
C ASP A 26 -17.18 7.83 0.21
N PHE A 27 -17.90 7.15 1.12
CA PHE A 27 -19.27 6.71 0.91
C PHE A 27 -20.20 7.34 1.95
N THR A 28 -21.34 7.85 1.50
CA THR A 28 -22.33 8.47 2.41
C THR A 28 -23.14 7.45 3.21
N SER A 29 -23.10 6.17 2.81
CA SER A 29 -23.81 5.09 3.52
C SER A 29 -23.14 3.72 3.34
N PRO A 30 -23.36 2.78 4.30
CA PRO A 30 -22.93 1.39 4.15
C PRO A 30 -23.48 0.71 2.90
N LYS A 31 -24.68 1.09 2.45
CA LYS A 31 -25.32 0.54 1.24
C LYS A 31 -24.54 0.92 -0.03
N GLN A 32 -24.09 2.17 -0.13
CA GLN A 32 -23.26 2.62 -1.26
C GLN A 32 -21.91 1.90 -1.28
N LEU A 33 -21.27 1.77 -0.11
CA LEU A 33 -20.03 0.98 0.01
C LEU A 33 -20.24 -0.46 -0.44
N ALA A 34 -21.30 -1.13 0.02
CA ALA A 34 -21.61 -2.50 -0.37
C ALA A 34 -21.82 -2.63 -1.90
N ALA A 35 -22.55 -1.71 -2.52
CA ALA A 35 -22.75 -1.69 -3.97
C ALA A 35 -21.43 -1.50 -4.73
N PHE A 36 -20.54 -0.63 -4.23
CA PHE A 36 -19.22 -0.41 -4.80
C PHE A 36 -18.33 -1.65 -4.69
N LEU A 37 -18.29 -2.29 -3.50
CA LEU A 37 -17.54 -3.53 -3.28
C LEU A 37 -18.06 -4.66 -4.17
N ALA A 38 -19.37 -4.80 -4.33
CA ALA A 38 -19.97 -5.77 -5.24
C ALA A 38 -19.56 -5.53 -6.69
N LYS A 39 -19.54 -4.26 -7.14
CA LYS A 39 -19.12 -3.88 -8.50
C LYS A 39 -17.65 -4.20 -8.79
N ILE A 40 -16.77 -4.09 -7.80
CA ILE A 40 -15.36 -4.46 -7.94
C ILE A 40 -15.19 -5.97 -7.86
N GLY A 41 -15.83 -6.61 -6.87
CA GLY A 41 -15.72 -8.06 -6.65
C GLY A 41 -16.31 -8.91 -7.77
N SER A 42 -17.26 -8.36 -8.55
CA SER A 42 -17.83 -9.03 -9.72
C SER A 42 -16.99 -8.94 -10.99
N SER A 43 -15.85 -8.25 -10.96
CA SER A 43 -14.98 -8.06 -12.12
C SER A 43 -13.53 -8.34 -11.76
N GLU A 44 -12.99 -9.44 -12.28
CA GLU A 44 -11.60 -9.85 -12.07
C GLU A 44 -10.62 -8.74 -12.47
N ASP A 45 -10.85 -8.08 -13.60
CA ASP A 45 -9.99 -6.99 -14.09
C ASP A 45 -9.94 -5.81 -13.12
N LYS A 46 -11.11 -5.37 -12.63
CA LYS A 46 -11.19 -4.26 -11.67
C LYS A 46 -10.53 -4.64 -10.36
N TYR A 47 -10.81 -5.81 -9.81
CA TYR A 47 -10.18 -6.25 -8.57
C TYR A 47 -8.65 -6.36 -8.73
N THR A 48 -8.20 -6.94 -9.84
CA THR A 48 -6.78 -7.12 -10.15
C THR A 48 -6.07 -5.79 -10.39
N SER A 49 -6.74 -4.75 -10.92
CA SER A 49 -6.11 -3.43 -11.08
C SER A 49 -5.72 -2.81 -9.73
N TYR A 50 -6.56 -2.95 -8.70
CA TYR A 50 -6.22 -2.52 -7.34
C TYR A 50 -5.04 -3.33 -6.78
N LEU A 51 -5.04 -4.64 -6.97
CA LEU A 51 -3.96 -5.51 -6.49
C LEU A 51 -2.63 -5.21 -7.17
N ARG A 52 -2.62 -5.01 -8.49
CA ARG A 52 -1.42 -4.64 -9.25
C ARG A 52 -0.85 -3.32 -8.77
N LYS A 53 -1.71 -2.31 -8.56
CA LYS A 53 -1.28 -1.01 -8.05
C LYS A 53 -0.71 -1.11 -6.64
N LYS A 54 -1.34 -1.89 -5.76
CA LYS A 54 -0.83 -2.19 -4.41
C LYS A 54 0.53 -2.90 -4.44
N HIS A 55 0.74 -3.81 -5.38
CA HIS A 55 1.98 -4.58 -5.50
C HIS A 55 3.21 -3.72 -5.85
N LEU A 56 3.01 -2.49 -6.33
CA LEU A 56 4.11 -1.54 -6.58
C LEU A 56 4.75 -1.01 -5.29
N TYR A 57 4.10 -1.21 -4.14
CA TYR A 57 4.53 -0.66 -2.86
C TYR A 57 4.78 -1.79 -1.86
N SER A 58 5.87 -1.67 -1.13
CA SER A 58 6.20 -2.55 -0.01
C SER A 58 6.40 -1.71 1.25
N VAL A 59 5.93 -2.22 2.39
CA VAL A 59 6.23 -1.61 3.69
C VAL A 59 7.57 -2.17 4.14
N THR A 60 8.60 -1.34 4.10
CA THR A 60 9.92 -1.69 4.60
C THR A 60 10.05 -1.28 6.07
N ASN A 61 10.59 -2.16 6.90
CA ASN A 61 10.90 -1.83 8.29
C ASN A 61 12.07 -0.83 8.34
N TRP A 62 11.90 0.27 9.08
CA TRP A 62 12.97 1.24 9.32
C TRP A 62 14.27 0.61 9.80
N ALA A 63 14.21 -0.29 10.78
CA ALA A 63 15.39 -0.95 11.32
C ALA A 63 16.11 -1.80 10.26
N PHE A 64 15.34 -2.43 9.36
CA PHE A 64 15.89 -3.19 8.25
C PHE A 64 16.59 -2.25 7.25
N ASN A 65 15.93 -1.14 6.85
CA ASN A 65 16.52 -0.17 5.93
C ASN A 65 17.79 0.48 6.48
N PHE A 66 17.78 0.86 7.76
CA PHE A 66 18.95 1.44 8.41
C PHE A 66 20.12 0.45 8.44
N LYS A 67 19.86 -0.82 8.81
CA LYS A 67 20.87 -1.88 8.77
C LYS A 67 21.43 -2.08 7.36
N THR A 68 20.57 -2.16 6.35
CA THR A 68 21.01 -2.37 4.96
C THR A 68 21.82 -1.17 4.47
N ALA A 69 21.35 0.06 4.68
CA ALA A 69 22.05 1.27 4.28
C ALA A 69 23.44 1.40 4.95
N THR A 70 23.54 1.08 6.24
CA THR A 70 24.82 1.09 6.96
C THR A 70 25.75 -0.02 6.50
N CYS A 71 25.26 -1.23 6.26
CA CYS A 71 26.06 -2.31 5.66
C CYS A 71 26.55 -1.96 4.25
N ASP A 72 25.69 -1.40 3.41
CA ASP A 72 26.03 -0.97 2.05
C ASP A 72 27.10 0.12 2.08
N PHE A 73 26.97 1.09 2.99
CA PHE A 73 27.97 2.13 3.22
C PHE A 73 29.31 1.56 3.67
N CYS A 74 29.32 0.67 4.68
CA CYS A 74 30.53 0.00 5.15
C CYS A 74 31.20 -0.82 4.04
N THR A 75 30.41 -1.47 3.19
CA THR A 75 30.93 -2.26 2.06
C THR A 75 31.58 -1.34 1.02
N ARG A 76 31.00 -0.17 0.75
CA ARG A 76 31.58 0.83 -0.14
C ARG A 76 32.91 1.37 0.40
N ILE A 77 32.96 1.76 1.69
CA ILE A 77 34.22 2.21 2.32
C ILE A 77 35.28 1.11 2.27
N LYS A 78 34.92 -0.13 2.55
CA LYS A 78 35.89 -1.24 2.50
C LYS A 78 36.48 -1.43 1.09
N ASN A 79 35.69 -1.15 0.06
CA ASN A 79 36.06 -1.37 -1.34
C ASN A 79 36.72 -0.15 -1.99
N GLU A 80 36.39 1.07 -1.54
CA GLU A 80 37.19 2.27 -1.79
C GLU A 80 38.40 2.22 -0.85
N LYS A 81 39.50 1.63 -1.32
CA LYS A 81 40.79 1.72 -0.62
C LYS A 81 41.20 3.20 -0.51
N LEU A 82 40.82 3.84 0.59
CA LEU A 82 41.54 4.98 1.16
C LEU A 82 42.91 4.51 1.67
#